data_AF-A0A7W4DT14-F1
#
_entry.id   AF-A0A7W4DT14-F1
#
_cell.length_a   1.000
_cell.length_b   1.000
_cell.length_c   1.000
_cell.angle_alpha   90.00
_cell.angle_beta   90.00
_cell.angle_gamma   90.00
#
_symmetry.space_group_name_H-M   'P 1'
#
loop_
_entity.id
_entity.type
_entity.pdbx_description
1 polymer ?
#
loop_
_entity_poly.entity_id
_entity_poly.type
_entity_poly.pdbx_seq_one_letter_code
_entity_poly.pdbx_strand_id
1 'polypeptide(L)'
;MSKIREQAEAIFAWGKTQPGYKIYWEQHSRSTARAAETIARAMKKDQLDPDMAYAVGLLHDIGRVKMKHAGLKHPIFGYEILMEKGLEIPARISMTHTYYGFPTLNRDEFWEGMDEDTIRMTQEYMLRVKIDDYDRLIQLCDNMCHHTGIMTISDRFSDILIRHNIRRAGEHLRRLYDLKLYFDDKIEGNIYELFREEIIETTMDEPNGIYTKILKNTEETD
;
A
#
# COMPACT_ATOMS: atom_id res chain seq x y z
N MET A 1 -4.04 10.96 21.03
CA MET A 1 -3.76 10.59 19.62
C MET A 1 -2.56 11.43 19.20
N SER A 2 -1.53 10.88 18.52
CA SER A 2 -0.39 11.71 18.14
C SER A 2 -0.74 12.72 17.04
N LYS A 3 0.05 13.79 16.94
CA LYS A 3 -0.13 14.85 15.93
C LYS A 3 -0.12 14.30 14.50
N ILE A 4 0.76 13.34 14.19
CA ILE A 4 0.87 12.77 12.85
C ILE A 4 -0.39 11.97 12.48
N ARG A 5 -0.95 11.20 13.41
CA ARG A 5 -2.19 10.45 13.19
C ARG A 5 -3.37 11.39 12.95
N GLU A 6 -3.50 12.45 13.75
CA GLU A 6 -4.55 13.47 13.56
C GLU A 6 -4.44 14.16 12.19
N GLN A 7 -3.23 14.52 11.76
CA GLN A 7 -3.00 15.09 10.43
C GLN A 7 -3.34 14.10 9.31
N ALA A 8 -2.97 12.83 9.47
CA ALA A 8 -3.25 11.80 8.49
C ALA A 8 -4.77 11.56 8.32
N GLU A 9 -5.51 11.45 9.42
CA GLU A 9 -6.97 11.32 9.38
C GLU A 9 -7.64 12.53 8.73
N ALA A 10 -7.19 13.74 9.03
CA ALA A 10 -7.73 14.96 8.43
C ALA A 10 -7.48 14.99 6.90
N ILE A 11 -6.28 14.63 6.45
CA ILE A 11 -5.96 14.56 5.01
C ILE A 11 -6.74 13.44 4.33
N PHE A 12 -6.87 12.29 4.98
CA PHE A 12 -7.61 11.16 4.45
C PHE A 12 -9.10 11.49 4.31
N ALA A 13 -9.70 12.14 5.31
CA ALA A 13 -11.05 12.66 5.27
C ALA A 13 -11.25 13.69 4.15
N TRP A 14 -10.28 14.58 3.93
CA TRP A 14 -10.28 15.49 2.77
C TRP A 14 -10.24 14.70 1.45
N GLY A 15 -9.43 13.64 1.35
CA GLY A 15 -9.34 12.79 0.16
C GLY A 15 -10.68 12.21 -0.29
N LYS A 16 -11.58 11.94 0.66
CA LYS A 16 -12.94 11.44 0.38
C LYS A 16 -13.85 12.44 -0.35
N THR A 17 -13.49 13.72 -0.35
CA THR A 17 -14.25 14.77 -1.07
C THR A 17 -13.70 15.06 -2.45
N GLN A 18 -12.61 14.38 -2.86
CA GLN A 18 -11.92 14.66 -4.11
C GLN A 18 -12.45 13.80 -5.28
N PRO A 19 -12.28 14.26 -6.54
CA PRO A 19 -12.89 13.62 -7.70
C PRO A 19 -12.48 12.16 -7.93
N GLY A 20 -11.30 11.74 -7.44
CA GLY A 20 -10.77 10.38 -7.56
C GLY A 20 -11.17 9.43 -6.44
N TYR A 21 -11.97 9.86 -5.47
CA TYR A 21 -12.41 9.02 -4.37
C TYR A 21 -13.15 7.76 -4.87
N LYS A 22 -12.81 6.62 -4.25
CA LYS A 22 -13.46 5.32 -4.45
C LYS A 22 -13.52 4.60 -3.10
N ILE A 23 -14.63 3.91 -2.81
CA ILE A 23 -14.78 3.16 -1.56
C ILE A 23 -13.70 2.07 -1.38
N TYR A 24 -13.30 1.41 -2.47
CA TYR A 24 -12.24 0.39 -2.42
C TYR A 24 -10.86 0.98 -2.08
N TRP A 25 -10.59 2.23 -2.47
CA TRP A 25 -9.37 2.93 -2.04
C TRP A 25 -9.40 3.23 -0.54
N GLU A 26 -10.55 3.67 -0.03
CA GLU A 26 -10.71 3.93 1.40
C GLU A 26 -10.48 2.65 2.22
N GLN A 27 -11.15 1.56 1.83
CA GLN A 27 -11.04 0.27 2.50
C GLN A 27 -9.60 -0.28 2.45
N HIS A 28 -8.96 -0.23 1.28
CA HIS A 28 -7.56 -0.64 1.09
C HIS A 28 -6.61 0.15 1.99
N SER A 29 -6.74 1.47 2.00
CA SER A 29 -5.86 2.35 2.78
C SER A 29 -6.04 2.15 4.29
N ARG A 30 -7.29 1.97 4.76
CA ARG A 30 -7.56 1.64 6.17
C ARG A 30 -7.02 0.26 6.57
N SER A 31 -7.16 -0.74 5.70
CA SER A 31 -6.61 -2.07 5.92
C SER A 31 -5.07 -2.00 6.04
N THR A 32 -4.42 -1.28 5.12
CA THR A 32 -2.97 -1.05 5.10
C THR A 32 -2.48 -0.33 6.35
N ALA A 33 -3.18 0.73 6.78
CA ALA A 33 -2.87 1.47 8.01
C ALA A 33 -2.93 0.58 9.26
N ARG A 34 -3.99 -0.23 9.39
CA ARG A 34 -4.15 -1.16 10.51
C ARG A 34 -3.08 -2.25 10.50
N ALA A 35 -2.76 -2.81 9.34
CA ALA A 35 -1.73 -3.84 9.21
C ALA A 35 -0.35 -3.29 9.62
N ALA A 36 0.02 -2.12 9.09
CA ALA A 36 1.28 -1.45 9.40
C ALA A 36 1.39 -1.12 10.89
N GLU A 37 0.33 -0.56 11.50
CA GLU A 37 0.29 -0.29 12.93
C GLU A 37 0.46 -1.58 13.76
N THR A 38 -0.27 -2.64 13.41
CA THR A 38 -0.25 -3.91 14.14
C THR A 38 1.14 -4.54 14.12
N ILE A 39 1.79 -4.57 12.95
CA ILE A 39 3.16 -5.07 12.82
C ILE A 39 4.12 -4.20 13.63
N ALA A 40 4.05 -2.86 13.51
CA ALA A 40 4.90 -1.94 14.27
C ALA A 40 4.79 -2.13 15.80
N ARG A 41 3.58 -2.40 16.31
CA ARG A 41 3.35 -2.71 17.73
C ARG A 41 3.92 -4.08 18.14
N ALA A 42 3.95 -5.05 17.23
CA ALA A 42 4.47 -6.39 17.49
C ALA A 42 6.00 -6.47 17.46
N MET A 43 6.68 -5.53 16.78
CA MET A 43 8.14 -5.50 16.64
C MET A 43 8.86 -5.55 18.00
N LYS A 44 9.88 -6.41 18.08
CA LYS A 44 10.79 -6.60 19.21
C LYS A 44 12.16 -5.96 18.98
N LYS A 45 12.49 -5.67 17.71
CA LYS A 45 13.75 -5.06 17.28
C LYS A 45 13.46 -3.82 16.43
N ASP A 46 14.28 -2.78 16.59
CA ASP A 46 14.21 -1.52 15.81
C ASP A 46 12.77 -0.99 15.66
N GLN A 47 12.06 -0.92 16.78
CA GLN A 47 10.63 -0.64 16.80
C GLN A 47 10.29 0.68 16.09
N LEU A 48 9.33 0.61 15.17
CA LEU A 48 8.75 1.78 14.53
C LEU A 48 7.70 2.44 15.44
N ASP A 49 7.50 3.74 15.26
CA ASP A 49 6.38 4.45 15.89
C ASP A 49 5.06 3.94 15.27
N PRO A 50 4.16 3.32 16.04
CA PRO A 50 2.91 2.77 15.50
C PRO A 50 1.98 3.82 14.90
N ASP A 51 1.99 5.06 15.39
CA ASP A 51 1.16 6.13 14.85
C ASP A 51 1.74 6.67 13.54
N MET A 52 3.07 6.72 13.41
CA MET A 52 3.70 7.00 12.12
C MET A 52 3.41 5.88 11.12
N ALA A 53 3.55 4.61 11.53
CA ALA A 53 3.25 3.44 10.68
C ALA A 53 1.79 3.46 10.20
N TYR A 54 0.86 3.76 11.09
CA TYR A 54 -0.55 4.00 10.76
C TYR A 54 -0.71 5.11 9.73
N ALA A 55 -0.13 6.29 9.99
CA ALA A 55 -0.28 7.47 9.14
C ALA A 55 0.26 7.24 7.72
N VAL A 56 1.45 6.65 7.58
CA VAL A 56 2.04 6.37 6.27
C VAL A 56 1.26 5.26 5.54
N GLY A 57 0.72 4.28 6.26
CA GLY A 57 -0.16 3.26 5.68
C GLY A 57 -1.51 3.83 5.22
N LEU A 58 -2.08 4.78 5.95
CA LEU A 58 -3.35 5.42 5.60
C LEU A 58 -3.21 6.32 4.35
N LEU A 59 -2.05 6.96 4.20
CA LEU A 59 -1.82 7.97 3.18
C LEU A 59 -1.03 7.49 1.95
N HIS A 60 -0.51 6.26 1.95
CA HIS A 60 0.37 5.76 0.89
C HIS A 60 -0.22 5.97 -0.52
N ASP A 61 -1.52 5.75 -0.65
CA ASP A 61 -2.26 5.77 -1.91
C ASP A 61 -3.07 7.08 -2.11
N ILE A 62 -2.83 8.13 -1.31
CA ILE A 62 -3.66 9.35 -1.33
C ILE A 62 -3.68 10.02 -2.71
N GLY A 63 -2.63 9.87 -3.52
CA GLY A 63 -2.59 10.41 -4.89
C GLY A 63 -3.69 9.88 -5.82
N ARG A 64 -4.34 8.76 -5.49
CA ARG A 64 -5.48 8.24 -6.24
C ARG A 64 -6.67 9.20 -6.24
N VAL A 65 -6.83 10.00 -5.19
CA VAL A 65 -7.99 10.87 -5.02
C VAL A 65 -7.90 12.15 -5.87
N LYS A 66 -6.70 12.50 -6.36
CA LYS A 66 -6.44 13.74 -7.13
C LYS A 66 -7.33 13.85 -8.37
N MET A 67 -7.60 12.73 -9.05
CA MET A 67 -8.46 12.67 -10.23
C MET A 67 -9.00 11.26 -10.47
N LYS A 68 -10.14 11.15 -11.18
CA LYS A 68 -10.86 9.86 -11.45
C LYS A 68 -9.98 8.72 -11.98
N HIS A 69 -8.94 9.06 -12.75
CA HIS A 69 -8.05 8.11 -13.42
C HIS A 69 -6.58 8.44 -13.16
N ALA A 70 -6.19 8.61 -11.89
CA ALA A 70 -4.79 8.84 -11.51
C ALA A 70 -3.85 7.72 -12.01
N GLY A 71 -4.34 6.49 -12.12
CA GLY A 71 -3.61 5.36 -12.70
C GLY A 71 -2.25 5.15 -12.03
N LEU A 72 -1.20 4.94 -12.83
CA LEU A 72 0.17 4.75 -12.36
C LEU A 72 0.83 6.04 -11.85
N LYS A 73 0.21 7.21 -12.04
CA LYS A 73 0.73 8.50 -11.53
C LYS A 73 0.39 8.76 -10.05
N HIS A 74 -0.40 7.89 -9.41
CA HIS A 74 -0.79 8.08 -8.00
C HIS A 74 0.38 8.19 -7.00
N PRO A 75 1.54 7.52 -7.14
CA PRO A 75 2.65 7.70 -6.21
C PRO A 75 3.20 9.14 -6.25
N ILE A 76 3.29 9.71 -7.46
CA ILE A 76 3.77 11.08 -7.70
C ILE A 76 2.77 12.09 -7.18
N PHE A 77 1.49 11.90 -7.48
CA PHE A 77 0.43 12.78 -6.99
C PHE A 77 0.32 12.77 -5.47
N GLY A 78 0.49 11.61 -4.84
CA GLY A 78 0.46 11.52 -3.39
C GLY A 78 1.68 12.18 -2.74
N TYR A 79 2.86 12.01 -3.33
CA TYR A 79 4.07 12.75 -2.95
C TYR A 79 3.84 14.27 -2.99
N GLU A 80 3.34 14.81 -4.10
CA GLU A 80 3.05 16.25 -4.25
C GLU A 80 2.08 16.76 -3.18
N ILE A 81 0.94 16.08 -3.01
CA ILE A 81 -0.11 16.44 -2.04
C ILE A 81 0.47 16.49 -0.61
N LEU A 82 1.31 15.52 -0.25
CA LEU A 82 1.84 15.39 1.10
C LEU A 82 3.01 16.34 1.35
N MET A 83 3.82 16.65 0.32
CA MET A 83 4.85 17.69 0.40
C MET A 83 4.22 19.08 0.59
N GLU A 84 3.12 19.41 -0.10
CA GLU A 84 2.38 20.67 0.11
C GLU A 84 1.85 20.80 1.55
N LYS A 85 1.62 19.67 2.23
CA LYS A 85 1.19 19.61 3.64
C LYS A 85 2.37 19.62 4.62
N GLY A 86 3.61 19.64 4.14
CA GLY A 86 4.83 19.56 4.95
C GLY A 86 5.07 18.19 5.60
N LEU A 87 4.52 17.11 5.02
CA LEU A 87 4.62 15.75 5.54
C LEU A 87 5.63 14.93 4.74
N GLU A 88 6.92 15.17 4.97
CA GLU A 88 8.01 14.58 4.18
C GLU A 88 8.05 13.05 4.22
N ILE A 89 7.89 12.44 5.40
CA ILE A 89 7.90 10.97 5.54
C ILE A 89 6.70 10.34 4.81
N PRO A 90 5.44 10.74 5.08
CA PRO A 90 4.29 10.27 4.28
C PRO A 90 4.45 10.51 2.78
N ALA A 91 4.98 11.66 2.36
CA ALA A 91 5.22 11.96 0.96
C ALA A 91 6.18 10.96 0.33
N ARG A 92 7.34 10.71 0.97
CA ARG A 92 8.31 9.70 0.52
C ARG A 92 7.65 8.34 0.38
N ILE A 93 6.89 7.90 1.39
CA ILE A 93 6.22 6.60 1.35
C ILE A 93 5.21 6.52 0.21
N SER A 94 4.45 7.59 -0.04
CA SER A 94 3.56 7.65 -1.18
C SER A 94 4.32 7.51 -2.51
N MET A 95 5.51 8.10 -2.63
CA MET A 95 6.37 7.91 -3.80
C MET A 95 6.94 6.49 -3.92
N THR A 96 7.32 5.83 -2.81
CA THR A 96 8.13 4.60 -2.83
C THR A 96 7.35 3.29 -2.71
N HIS A 97 6.10 3.30 -2.23
CA HIS A 97 5.37 2.09 -1.84
C HIS A 97 5.15 1.08 -2.97
N THR A 98 5.00 1.54 -4.22
CA THR A 98 4.82 0.64 -5.36
C THR A 98 6.15 0.07 -5.86
N TYR A 99 7.30 0.69 -5.56
CA TYR A 99 8.59 0.40 -6.22
C TYR A 99 9.51 -0.56 -5.44
N TYR A 100 8.94 -1.53 -4.72
CA TYR A 100 9.74 -2.59 -4.07
C TYR A 100 10.71 -3.26 -5.06
N GLY A 101 11.93 -3.57 -4.59
CA GLY A 101 12.97 -4.24 -5.37
C GLY A 101 13.66 -3.40 -6.45
N PHE A 102 13.25 -2.14 -6.68
CA PHE A 102 13.94 -1.23 -7.59
C PHE A 102 15.38 -0.95 -7.12
N PRO A 103 16.38 -0.81 -8.03
CA PRO A 103 16.31 -1.00 -9.48
C PRO A 103 16.57 -2.44 -9.93
N THR A 104 16.74 -3.38 -9.00
CA THR A 104 17.15 -4.77 -9.32
C THR A 104 16.03 -5.61 -9.93
N LEU A 105 14.78 -5.30 -9.60
CA LEU A 105 13.59 -5.91 -10.17
C LEU A 105 13.10 -5.03 -11.33
N ASN A 106 12.86 -5.64 -12.49
CA ASN A 106 12.20 -4.94 -13.60
C ASN A 106 10.76 -4.60 -13.18
N ARG A 107 10.37 -3.33 -13.33
CA ARG A 107 9.06 -2.77 -12.97
C ARG A 107 8.36 -2.10 -14.17
N ASP A 108 8.54 -2.64 -15.37
CA ASP A 108 8.01 -2.05 -16.61
C ASP A 108 6.48 -1.84 -16.56
N GLU A 109 5.77 -2.66 -15.78
CA GLU A 109 4.33 -2.51 -15.55
C GLU A 109 3.94 -1.21 -14.81
N PHE A 110 4.89 -0.52 -14.17
CA PHE A 110 4.67 0.77 -13.50
C PHE A 110 5.00 1.98 -14.37
N TRP A 111 5.58 1.78 -15.55
CA TRP A 111 5.93 2.86 -16.47
C TRP A 111 4.94 3.00 -17.63
N GLU A 112 4.04 2.04 -17.82
CA GLU A 112 3.13 1.99 -18.97
C GLU A 112 2.23 3.24 -19.06
N GLY A 113 2.29 3.93 -20.20
CA GLY A 113 1.48 5.13 -20.44
C GLY A 113 1.94 6.40 -19.70
N MET A 114 3.11 6.36 -19.03
CA MET A 114 3.76 7.56 -18.51
C MET A 114 4.68 8.18 -19.58
N ASP A 115 4.80 9.51 -19.56
CA ASP A 115 5.73 10.24 -20.42
C ASP A 115 7.19 10.06 -19.95
N GLU A 116 8.14 10.16 -20.88
CA GLU A 116 9.57 9.89 -20.64
C GLU A 116 10.18 10.77 -19.54
N ASP A 117 9.74 12.03 -19.47
CA ASP A 117 10.20 12.97 -18.44
C ASP A 117 9.75 12.52 -17.05
N THR A 118 8.49 12.13 -16.90
CA THR A 118 7.96 11.62 -15.63
C THR A 118 8.65 10.32 -15.21
N ILE A 119 8.90 9.40 -16.16
CA ILE A 119 9.63 8.15 -15.89
C ILE A 119 11.04 8.46 -15.40
N ARG A 120 11.80 9.30 -16.14
CA ARG A 120 13.17 9.68 -15.79
C ARG A 120 13.23 10.32 -14.40
N MET A 121 12.36 11.28 -14.11
CA MET A 121 12.33 11.97 -12.81
C MET A 121 12.02 10.99 -11.67
N THR A 122 11.08 10.07 -11.87
CA THR A 122 10.73 9.07 -10.86
C THR A 122 11.87 8.10 -10.61
N GLN A 123 12.52 7.60 -11.67
CA GLN A 123 13.68 6.71 -11.54
C GLN A 123 14.86 7.41 -10.85
N GLU A 124 15.16 8.66 -11.20
CA GLU A 124 16.20 9.44 -10.53
C GLU A 124 15.89 9.65 -9.05
N TYR A 125 14.64 9.91 -8.70
CA TYR A 125 14.22 9.98 -7.29
C TYR A 125 14.46 8.64 -6.59
N MET A 126 14.00 7.53 -7.19
CA MET A 126 14.13 6.19 -6.61
C MET A 126 15.59 5.73 -6.46
N LEU A 127 16.51 6.21 -7.31
CA LEU A 127 17.94 5.94 -7.17
C LEU A 127 18.61 6.73 -6.03
N ARG A 128 18.04 7.88 -5.64
CA ARG A 128 18.60 8.76 -4.60
C ARG A 128 17.99 8.53 -3.23
N VAL A 129 16.71 8.18 -3.18
CA VAL A 129 15.97 8.03 -1.92
C VAL A 129 16.53 6.88 -1.09
N LYS A 130 16.66 7.11 0.22
CA LYS A 130 17.01 6.04 1.17
C LYS A 130 15.73 5.35 1.63
N ILE A 131 15.56 4.09 1.20
CA ILE A 131 14.48 3.20 1.64
C ILE A 131 14.76 2.74 3.07
N ASP A 132 13.87 3.08 4.01
CA ASP A 132 13.96 2.65 5.41
C ASP A 132 12.87 1.63 5.78
N ASP A 133 12.69 1.37 7.07
CA ASP A 133 11.77 0.34 7.57
C ASP A 133 10.30 0.74 7.37
N TYR A 134 9.95 2.02 7.32
CA TYR A 134 8.59 2.44 6.95
C TYR A 134 8.30 2.13 5.48
N ASP A 135 9.25 2.40 4.58
CA ASP A 135 9.09 2.09 3.15
C ASP A 135 8.89 0.59 2.93
N ARG A 136 9.73 -0.24 3.57
CA ARG A 136 9.62 -1.70 3.50
C ARG A 136 8.32 -2.21 4.09
N LEU A 137 7.89 -1.64 5.23
CA LEU A 137 6.64 -2.04 5.88
C LEU A 137 5.44 -1.78 4.99
N ILE A 138 5.36 -0.59 4.37
CA ILE A 138 4.23 -0.26 3.51
C ILE A 138 4.28 -1.02 2.18
N GLN A 139 5.46 -1.25 1.61
CA GLN A 139 5.61 -2.16 0.46
C GLN A 139 5.07 -3.56 0.76
N LEU A 140 5.31 -4.08 1.97
CA LEU A 140 4.76 -5.37 2.41
C LEU A 140 3.24 -5.29 2.62
N CYS A 141 2.77 -4.34 3.42
CA CYS A 141 1.35 -4.20 3.75
C CYS A 141 0.49 -3.95 2.51
N ASP A 142 0.90 -3.09 1.57
CA ASP A 142 0.18 -2.84 0.32
C ASP A 142 0.01 -4.13 -0.53
N ASN A 143 0.98 -5.05 -0.42
CA ASN A 143 0.97 -6.36 -1.07
C ASN A 143 0.40 -7.50 -0.20
N MET A 144 -0.24 -7.17 0.93
CA MET A 144 -1.05 -8.10 1.74
C MET A 144 -2.50 -7.61 1.90
N CYS A 145 -2.69 -6.31 1.97
CA CYS A 145 -3.98 -5.68 2.18
C CYS A 145 -4.77 -5.59 0.87
N HIS A 146 -5.99 -6.08 0.93
CA HIS A 146 -7.02 -5.91 -0.08
C HIS A 146 -8.14 -5.03 0.48
N HIS A 147 -9.03 -4.55 -0.39
CA HIS A 147 -10.19 -3.77 0.06
C HIS A 147 -11.22 -4.60 0.86
N THR A 148 -11.12 -5.93 0.83
CA THR A 148 -11.98 -6.84 1.62
C THR A 148 -11.33 -7.36 2.91
N GLY A 149 -10.04 -7.10 3.13
CA GLY A 149 -9.31 -7.61 4.30
C GLY A 149 -7.84 -7.87 4.02
N ILE A 150 -7.15 -8.47 5.00
CA ILE A 150 -5.74 -8.88 4.90
C ILE A 150 -5.64 -10.31 4.39
N MET A 151 -4.77 -10.51 3.39
CA MET A 151 -4.53 -11.79 2.73
C MET A 151 -3.07 -12.23 2.87
N THR A 152 -2.76 -13.45 2.45
CA THR A 152 -1.36 -13.84 2.21
C THR A 152 -0.78 -13.06 1.03
N ILE A 153 0.55 -12.99 0.94
CA ILE A 153 1.23 -12.37 -0.20
C ILE A 153 0.83 -13.07 -1.50
N SER A 154 0.76 -14.40 -1.51
CA SER A 154 0.42 -15.18 -2.72
C SER A 154 -0.99 -14.89 -3.21
N ASP A 155 -1.97 -14.82 -2.30
CA ASP A 155 -3.37 -14.57 -2.68
C ASP A 155 -3.54 -13.14 -3.17
N ARG A 156 -2.99 -12.17 -2.42
CA ARG A 156 -3.04 -10.76 -2.81
C ARG A 156 -2.34 -10.52 -4.14
N PHE A 157 -1.18 -11.15 -4.34
CA PHE A 157 -0.38 -10.99 -5.56
C PHE A 157 -1.05 -11.64 -6.77
N SER A 158 -1.83 -12.70 -6.60
CA SER A 158 -2.60 -13.31 -7.70
C SER A 158 -3.56 -12.31 -8.36
N ASP A 159 -4.23 -11.45 -7.59
CA ASP A 159 -5.05 -10.35 -8.12
C ASP A 159 -4.18 -9.26 -8.80
N ILE A 160 -3.04 -8.89 -8.22
CA ILE A 160 -2.10 -7.90 -8.80
C ILE A 160 -1.59 -8.37 -10.17
N LEU A 161 -1.21 -9.65 -10.27
CA LEU A 161 -0.70 -10.26 -11.50
C LEU A 161 -1.69 -10.13 -12.66
N ILE A 162 -2.97 -10.44 -12.40
CA ILE A 162 -4.04 -10.36 -13.42
C ILE A 162 -4.27 -8.90 -13.81
N ARG A 163 -4.36 -8.00 -12.83
CA ARG A 163 -4.68 -6.58 -13.05
C ARG A 163 -3.59 -5.84 -13.83
N HIS A 164 -2.33 -6.19 -13.60
CA HIS A 164 -1.17 -5.52 -14.19
C HIS A 164 -0.47 -6.34 -15.29
N ASN A 165 -1.03 -7.49 -15.68
CA ASN A 165 -0.48 -8.36 -16.73
C ASN A 165 1.01 -8.72 -16.54
N ILE A 166 1.42 -8.94 -15.28
CA ILE A 166 2.81 -9.21 -14.92
C ILE A 166 3.21 -10.62 -15.36
N ARG A 167 4.18 -10.71 -16.28
CA ARG A 167 4.60 -11.99 -16.89
C ARG A 167 5.63 -12.77 -16.06
N ARG A 168 6.37 -12.11 -15.16
CA ARG A 168 7.48 -12.71 -14.38
C ARG A 168 7.23 -12.70 -12.87
N ALA A 169 6.12 -13.31 -12.45
CA ALA A 169 5.65 -13.35 -11.06
C ALA A 169 6.71 -13.80 -10.03
N GLY A 170 7.60 -14.74 -10.40
CA GLY A 170 8.51 -15.38 -9.45
C GLY A 170 9.53 -14.45 -8.79
N GLU A 171 10.01 -13.42 -9.49
CA GLU A 171 10.94 -12.45 -8.91
C GLU A 171 10.25 -11.49 -7.95
N HIS A 172 9.02 -11.06 -8.27
CA HIS A 172 8.21 -10.23 -7.38
C HIS A 172 7.87 -10.98 -6.09
N LEU A 173 7.37 -12.21 -6.18
CA LEU A 173 7.05 -13.03 -5.02
C LEU A 173 8.27 -13.21 -4.11
N ARG A 174 9.44 -13.51 -4.68
CA ARG A 174 10.68 -13.60 -3.88
C ARG A 174 10.96 -12.31 -3.12
N ARG A 175 10.84 -11.14 -3.76
CA ARG A 175 11.07 -9.84 -3.09
C ARG A 175 10.04 -9.53 -2.02
N LEU A 176 8.78 -9.88 -2.24
CA LEU A 176 7.73 -9.70 -1.24
C LEU A 176 7.93 -10.65 -0.05
N TYR A 177 8.33 -11.90 -0.28
CA TYR A 177 8.68 -12.83 0.79
C TYR A 177 9.98 -12.41 1.52
N ASP A 178 10.96 -11.80 0.86
CA ASP A 178 12.12 -11.21 1.53
C ASP A 178 11.67 -10.12 2.52
N LEU A 179 10.72 -9.25 2.13
CA LEU A 179 10.13 -8.25 3.03
C LEU A 179 9.37 -8.91 4.19
N LYS A 180 8.60 -9.96 3.92
CA LYS A 180 7.91 -10.73 4.97
C LYS A 180 8.90 -11.29 5.98
N LEU A 181 9.96 -11.98 5.52
CA LEU A 181 10.98 -12.57 6.38
C LEU A 181 11.74 -11.49 7.18
N TYR A 182 11.97 -10.32 6.58
CA TYR A 182 12.54 -9.17 7.28
C TYR A 182 11.68 -8.76 8.48
N PHE A 183 10.35 -8.65 8.32
CA PHE A 183 9.47 -8.30 9.43
C PHE A 183 9.17 -9.46 10.36
N ASP A 184 9.20 -10.71 9.90
CA ASP A 184 9.15 -11.90 10.75
C ASP A 184 10.29 -11.86 11.78
N ASP A 185 11.52 -11.55 11.35
CA ASP A 185 12.67 -11.40 12.25
C ASP A 185 12.50 -10.24 13.23
N LYS A 186 11.94 -9.12 12.77
CA LYS A 186 11.70 -7.92 13.60
C LYS A 186 10.64 -8.17 14.67
N ILE A 187 9.65 -9.02 14.43
CA ILE A 187 8.62 -9.40 15.41
C ILE A 187 8.95 -10.69 16.18
N GLU A 188 10.03 -11.38 15.80
CA GLU A 188 10.41 -12.72 16.29
C GLU A 188 9.29 -13.76 16.16
N GLY A 189 8.64 -13.78 15.00
CA GLY A 189 7.48 -14.62 14.74
C GLY A 189 7.02 -14.56 13.29
N ASN A 190 5.91 -15.21 12.99
CA ASN A 190 5.32 -15.16 11.65
C ASN A 190 4.28 -14.04 11.58
N ILE A 191 4.46 -13.03 10.72
CA ILE A 191 3.54 -11.90 10.62
C ILE A 191 2.09 -12.33 10.31
N TYR A 192 1.89 -13.45 9.61
CA TYR A 192 0.53 -13.92 9.29
C TYR A 192 -0.25 -14.33 10.54
N GLU A 193 0.43 -14.71 11.62
CA GLU A 193 -0.22 -15.04 12.89
C GLU A 193 -0.90 -13.83 13.52
N LEU A 194 -0.43 -12.61 13.23
CA LEU A 194 -1.07 -11.37 13.69
C LEU A 194 -2.44 -11.15 13.05
N PHE A 195 -2.72 -11.82 11.93
CA PHE A 195 -3.92 -11.65 11.11
C PHE A 195 -4.59 -12.98 10.74
N ARG A 196 -4.33 -14.05 11.52
CA ARG A 196 -4.70 -15.44 11.19
C ARG A 196 -6.16 -15.59 10.78
N GLU A 197 -7.08 -15.14 11.61
CA GLU A 197 -8.52 -15.32 11.37
C GLU A 197 -8.96 -14.59 10.09
N GLU A 198 -8.51 -13.36 9.89
CA GLU A 198 -8.86 -12.56 8.70
C GLU A 198 -8.24 -13.14 7.41
N ILE A 199 -7.03 -13.68 7.48
CA ILE A 199 -6.41 -14.38 6.35
C ILE A 199 -7.22 -15.65 6.01
N ILE A 200 -7.67 -16.41 7.01
CA ILE A 200 -8.52 -17.58 6.78
C ILE A 200 -9.83 -17.15 6.12
N GLU A 201 -10.51 -16.14 6.67
CA GLU A 201 -11.77 -15.62 6.12
C GLU A 201 -11.62 -15.16 4.66
N THR A 202 -10.60 -14.36 4.36
CA THR A 202 -10.37 -13.84 3.01
C THR A 202 -9.92 -14.91 2.02
N THR A 203 -9.20 -15.94 2.47
CA THR A 203 -8.83 -17.10 1.63
C THR A 203 -10.04 -17.95 1.27
N MET A 204 -11.01 -18.05 2.18
CA MET A 204 -12.22 -18.87 2.01
C MET A 204 -13.34 -18.12 1.27
N ASP A 205 -13.23 -16.80 1.08
CA ASP A 205 -14.17 -16.01 0.30
C ASP A 205 -14.08 -16.40 -1.19
N GLU A 206 -15.03 -17.22 -1.66
CA GLU A 206 -15.10 -17.59 -3.07
C GLU A 206 -15.28 -16.36 -3.98
N PRO A 207 -14.82 -16.40 -5.24
CA PRO A 207 -15.01 -15.31 -6.21
C PRO A 207 -16.47 -14.84 -6.27
N ASN A 208 -17.43 -15.77 -6.21
CA ASN A 208 -18.87 -15.46 -6.22
C ASN A 208 -19.32 -14.70 -4.96
N GLY A 209 -18.74 -14.99 -3.79
CA GLY A 209 -18.97 -14.25 -2.54
C GLY A 209 -18.43 -12.82 -2.60
N ILE A 210 -17.26 -12.64 -3.24
CA ILE A 210 -16.64 -11.34 -3.48
C ILE A 210 -17.48 -10.50 -4.46
N TYR A 211 -17.92 -11.07 -5.59
CA TYR A 211 -18.83 -10.40 -6.54
C TYR A 211 -20.16 -10.01 -5.89
N THR A 212 -20.73 -10.88 -5.03
CA THR A 212 -22.01 -10.59 -4.36
C THR A 212 -21.87 -9.49 -3.30
N LYS A 213 -20.77 -9.45 -2.54
CA LYS A 213 -20.48 -8.34 -1.59
C LYS A 213 -20.22 -7.02 -2.33
N ILE A 214 -19.55 -7.06 -3.48
CA ILE A 214 -19.32 -5.89 -4.34
C ILE A 214 -20.64 -5.31 -4.85
N LEU A 215 -21.56 -6.15 -5.34
CA LEU A 215 -22.88 -5.72 -5.84
C LEU A 215 -23.75 -5.10 -4.74
N LYS A 216 -23.75 -5.68 -3.54
CA LYS A 216 -24.48 -5.11 -2.38
C LYS A 216 -23.95 -3.73 -1.97
N ASN A 217 -22.63 -3.56 -1.97
CA ASN A 217 -22.01 -2.28 -1.62
C ASN A 217 -22.22 -1.19 -2.69
N THR A 218 -22.50 -1.55 -3.94
CA THR A 218 -22.87 -0.59 -4.98
C THR A 218 -24.35 -0.18 -4.92
N GLU A 219 -25.23 -1.10 -4.52
CA GLU A 219 -26.67 -0.83 -4.38
C GLU A 219 -27.01 0.05 -3.16
N GLU A 220 -26.17 0.09 -2.12
CA GLU A 220 -26.35 0.96 -0.95
C GLU A 220 -25.79 2.39 -1.14
N THR A 221 -25.19 2.68 -2.29
CA THR A 221 -24.58 3.99 -2.60
C THR A 221 -25.27 4.79 -3.72
N ASP A 222 -26.44 4.33 -4.19
CA ASP A 222 -27.30 5.06 -5.14
C ASP A 222 -28.48 5.77 -4.43
#